data_AF-A0AAJ5RGN9-F1
#
_entry.id   AF-A0AAJ5RGN9-F1
#
_cell.length_a   1.000
_cell.length_b   1.000
_cell.length_c   1.000
_cell.angle_alpha   90.00
_cell.angle_beta   90.00
_cell.angle_gamma   90.00
#
_symmetry.space_group_name_H-M   'P 1'
#
loop_
_entity.id
_entity.type
_entity.pdbx_description
1 polymer ?
#
loop_
_entity_poly.entity_id
_entity_poly.type
_entity_poly.pdbx_seq_one_letter_code
_entity_poly.pdbx_strand_id
1 'polypeptide(L)'
;MYLLPSVSGAQAILESSWGQSLLATDANNLFGIKGEYNGQFSIMPTQEFVNGQYITVNAKFRKYPSWNESIEDHGDFLASNSRYNNLLHVTDYKKVTRLLQSDGYATAPTYATSLNRIIEQYHLYDWDNSVIDVNSADLNAASVEGNKIHIKGWHVNSKAANQQNSFLFLLDANTKAEVKRYRIQRKDRQDVKNTFPNVTTALNSGFDEEIPVTDDMYGRKFVVMSRYSGDVNGNSNNTDYLFNNVISFPDSTASHLDTFKITNNKIEITGWHASTASRTAQSSYLILMNASNGQEYKRYKITRNARPDVQAAVPYIYNSLNSGFKLEIPITSDMHGKTFKVISRYASQDNEQGSLSDANFDQTIGLNENISSINDGWMDAHMLHVRGWHAIDDIANKPYHTLIFMDANTNSELSRTTVTNTQRPDVQQAYPNVANSLNSGFSADINLTAKMKGKKIYVLSRYSKTANPNQDFIDSRLSRDISTFSTNENAENVGNIDELISNGATLKARGWHAANATKGKQYHFLILMDRNSNQEIKRVKVTNEKRTDVRAAVPYLYNSLNSGFNTDIPITNDLKGRYIYVISRYTSDSAGNKDAVDYLGNRTALIK
;
A
#
# COMPACT_ATOMS: atom_id res chain seq x y z
N MET A 1 46.58 -19.74 -31.68
CA MET A 1 46.34 -21.14 -32.10
C MET A 1 47.55 -21.67 -32.84
N TYR A 2 48.23 -22.67 -32.29
CA TYR A 2 49.53 -23.14 -32.80
C TYR A 2 49.38 -24.33 -33.78
N LEU A 3 48.36 -25.18 -33.62
CA LEU A 3 48.08 -26.34 -34.46
C LEU A 3 46.57 -26.58 -34.59
N LEU A 4 46.10 -27.12 -35.72
CA LEU A 4 44.69 -27.45 -35.98
C LEU A 4 44.26 -28.73 -35.24
N PRO A 5 43.20 -28.69 -34.40
CA PRO A 5 42.58 -29.85 -33.78
C PRO A 5 42.22 -30.95 -34.78
N SER A 6 41.75 -30.60 -35.98
CA SER A 6 41.38 -31.57 -37.00
C SER A 6 42.59 -32.42 -37.43
N VAL A 7 43.74 -31.77 -37.61
CA VAL A 7 45.00 -32.41 -38.00
C VAL A 7 45.51 -33.28 -36.87
N SER A 8 45.49 -32.79 -35.63
CA SER A 8 45.89 -33.56 -34.45
C SER A 8 45.01 -34.80 -34.26
N GLY A 9 43.68 -34.65 -34.39
CA GLY A 9 42.74 -35.77 -34.32
C GLY A 9 42.97 -36.79 -35.43
N ALA A 10 43.20 -36.34 -36.66
CA ALA A 10 43.47 -37.22 -37.80
C ALA A 10 44.80 -37.97 -37.66
N GLN A 11 45.85 -37.31 -37.18
CA GLN A 11 47.12 -37.96 -36.88
C GLN A 11 46.95 -38.99 -35.77
N ALA A 12 46.29 -38.64 -34.67
CA ALA A 12 46.00 -39.60 -33.60
C ALA A 12 45.25 -40.82 -34.14
N ILE A 13 44.19 -40.64 -34.93
CA ILE A 13 43.42 -41.73 -35.54
C ILE A 13 44.32 -42.63 -36.42
N LEU A 14 45.12 -42.02 -37.30
CA LEU A 14 45.95 -42.72 -38.27
C LEU A 14 47.09 -43.50 -37.59
N GLU A 15 47.83 -42.84 -36.71
CA GLU A 15 49.04 -43.39 -36.08
C GLU A 15 48.70 -44.44 -35.01
N SER A 16 47.56 -44.29 -34.33
CA SER A 16 47.13 -45.22 -33.27
C SER A 16 46.19 -46.33 -33.73
N SER A 17 45.82 -46.38 -35.01
CA SER A 17 44.75 -47.27 -35.50
C SER A 17 43.47 -47.14 -34.66
N TRP A 18 42.93 -45.93 -34.54
CA TRP A 18 41.76 -45.64 -33.68
C TRP A 18 41.97 -45.97 -32.20
N GLY A 19 43.17 -45.75 -31.68
CA GLY A 19 43.54 -46.03 -30.30
C GLY A 19 43.75 -47.52 -29.99
N GLN A 20 43.71 -48.38 -31.00
CA GLN A 20 43.79 -49.84 -30.83
C GLN A 20 45.23 -50.38 -30.97
N SER A 21 46.19 -49.57 -31.43
CA SER A 21 47.57 -50.02 -31.53
C SER A 21 48.15 -50.32 -30.15
N LEU A 22 49.00 -51.33 -30.07
CA LEU A 22 49.68 -51.71 -28.82
C LEU A 22 50.43 -50.52 -28.20
N LEU A 23 51.00 -49.66 -29.04
CA LEU A 23 51.69 -48.45 -28.59
C LEU A 23 50.72 -47.43 -27.96
N ALA A 24 49.52 -47.29 -28.51
CA ALA A 24 48.50 -46.40 -27.96
C ALA A 24 47.85 -46.96 -26.68
N THR A 25 47.67 -48.28 -26.56
CA THR A 25 47.06 -48.92 -25.38
C THR A 25 48.04 -49.07 -24.22
N ASP A 26 49.30 -49.46 -24.49
CA ASP A 26 50.25 -49.83 -23.43
C ASP A 26 51.16 -48.67 -23.02
N ALA A 27 51.40 -47.74 -23.95
CA ALA A 27 52.26 -46.57 -23.73
C ALA A 27 51.51 -45.24 -23.79
N ASN A 28 50.19 -45.25 -23.99
CA ASN A 28 49.37 -44.05 -24.19
C ASN A 28 49.86 -43.12 -25.31
N ASN A 29 50.66 -43.63 -26.25
CA ASN A 29 51.31 -42.83 -27.28
C ASN A 29 50.49 -42.89 -28.58
N LEU A 30 49.69 -41.85 -28.79
CA LEU A 30 48.74 -41.77 -29.91
C LEU A 30 49.41 -41.42 -31.25
N PHE A 31 50.60 -40.83 -31.21
CA PHE A 31 51.22 -40.19 -32.38
C PHE A 31 52.50 -40.87 -32.87
N GLY A 32 52.91 -41.97 -32.22
CA GLY A 32 54.12 -42.70 -32.57
C GLY A 32 55.42 -41.93 -32.31
N ILE A 33 55.44 -41.01 -31.34
CA ILE A 33 56.62 -40.16 -31.08
C ILE A 33 57.74 -41.01 -30.46
N LYS A 34 58.90 -41.06 -31.13
CA LYS A 34 60.10 -41.76 -30.67
C LYS A 34 60.79 -41.01 -29.51
N GLY A 35 61.53 -41.75 -28.69
CA GLY A 35 62.33 -41.22 -27.57
C GLY A 35 61.75 -41.58 -26.20
N GLU A 36 61.93 -40.67 -25.25
CA GLU A 36 61.54 -40.84 -23.85
C GLU A 36 60.74 -39.62 -23.40
N TYR A 37 59.70 -39.83 -22.59
CA TYR A 37 58.92 -38.76 -21.96
C TYR A 37 59.14 -38.85 -20.44
N ASN A 38 59.81 -37.85 -19.86
CA ASN A 38 60.23 -37.85 -18.45
C ASN A 38 60.95 -39.17 -18.05
N GLY A 39 61.82 -39.67 -18.93
CA GLY A 39 62.56 -40.92 -18.75
C GLY A 39 61.76 -42.21 -18.98
N GLN A 40 60.46 -42.12 -19.31
CA GLN A 40 59.60 -43.27 -19.60
C GLN A 40 59.55 -43.55 -21.11
N PHE A 41 59.69 -44.83 -21.47
CA PHE A 41 59.59 -45.30 -22.85
C PHE A 41 59.02 -46.72 -22.93
N SER A 42 58.59 -47.10 -24.13
CA SER A 42 58.26 -48.48 -24.51
C SER A 42 59.10 -48.88 -25.71
N ILE A 43 59.68 -50.09 -25.68
CA ILE A 43 60.44 -50.63 -26.81
C ILE A 43 59.48 -51.40 -27.71
N MET A 44 59.33 -50.94 -28.95
CA MET A 44 58.47 -51.58 -29.94
C MET A 44 59.23 -51.82 -31.25
N PRO A 45 58.95 -52.92 -31.96
CA PRO A 45 59.44 -53.11 -33.31
C PRO A 45 58.81 -52.06 -34.23
N THR A 46 59.62 -51.42 -35.07
CA THR A 46 59.18 -50.45 -36.07
C THR A 46 59.87 -50.73 -37.40
N GLN A 47 59.21 -50.40 -38.50
CA GLN A 47 59.77 -50.55 -39.85
C GLN A 47 60.51 -49.27 -40.23
N GLU A 48 61.80 -49.37 -40.53
CA GLU A 48 62.60 -48.28 -41.07
C GLU A 48 62.98 -48.59 -42.51
N PHE A 49 62.95 -47.56 -43.37
CA PHE A 49 63.36 -47.68 -44.76
C PHE A 49 64.81 -47.23 -44.89
N VAL A 50 65.72 -48.19 -44.99
CA VAL A 50 67.17 -47.96 -45.04
C VAL A 50 67.71 -48.63 -46.30
N ASN A 51 68.47 -47.90 -47.13
CA ASN A 51 69.08 -48.40 -48.36
C ASN A 51 68.09 -49.06 -49.36
N GLY A 52 66.87 -48.55 -49.48
CA GLY A 52 65.89 -49.03 -50.46
C GLY A 52 65.06 -50.24 -50.01
N GLN A 53 65.22 -50.72 -48.76
CA GLN A 53 64.45 -51.82 -48.19
C GLN A 53 63.88 -51.49 -46.81
N TYR A 54 62.74 -52.08 -46.48
CA TYR A 54 62.18 -52.02 -45.13
C TYR A 54 62.86 -53.04 -44.23
N ILE A 55 63.46 -52.57 -43.14
CA ILE A 55 63.99 -53.42 -42.06
C ILE A 55 63.17 -53.21 -40.78
N THR A 56 63.00 -54.24 -39.98
CA THR A 56 62.39 -54.13 -38.65
C THR A 56 63.47 -53.92 -37.61
N VAL A 57 63.39 -52.81 -36.88
CA VAL A 57 64.31 -52.47 -35.78
C VAL A 57 63.50 -52.20 -34.51
N ASN A 58 64.09 -52.46 -33.35
CA ASN A 58 63.49 -52.07 -32.07
C ASN A 58 63.83 -50.60 -31.79
N ALA A 59 62.81 -49.76 -31.62
CA ALA A 59 62.98 -48.36 -31.29
C ALA A 59 62.32 -48.03 -29.94
N LYS A 60 62.87 -47.04 -29.24
CA LYS A 60 62.23 -46.44 -28.06
C LYS A 60 61.14 -45.48 -28.51
N PHE A 61 59.92 -45.67 -28.02
CA PHE A 61 58.81 -44.75 -28.15
C PHE A 61 58.46 -44.15 -26.80
N ARG A 62 58.06 -42.88 -26.78
CA ARG A 62 57.64 -42.19 -25.56
C ARG A 62 56.49 -42.94 -24.90
N LYS A 63 56.49 -43.02 -23.57
CA LYS A 63 55.41 -43.60 -22.77
C LYS A 63 54.80 -42.52 -21.87
N TYR A 64 53.49 -42.34 -21.94
CA TYR A 64 52.77 -41.26 -21.27
C TYR A 64 51.88 -41.78 -20.13
N PRO A 65 51.61 -40.94 -19.11
CA PRO A 65 50.64 -41.26 -18.05
C PRO A 65 49.21 -41.46 -18.58
N SER A 66 48.77 -40.64 -19.53
CA SER A 66 47.48 -40.74 -20.21
C SER A 66 47.57 -40.22 -21.65
N TRP A 67 46.47 -40.35 -22.40
CA TRP A 67 46.35 -39.74 -23.73
C TRP A 67 46.40 -38.22 -23.69
N ASN A 68 46.07 -37.56 -22.57
CA ASN A 68 46.16 -36.11 -22.45
C ASN A 68 47.61 -35.63 -22.60
N GLU A 69 48.55 -36.23 -21.86
CA GLU A 69 49.97 -35.87 -21.98
C GLU A 69 50.53 -36.21 -23.37
N SER A 70 50.02 -37.25 -24.04
CA SER A 70 50.42 -37.56 -25.42
C SER A 70 49.96 -36.49 -26.41
N ILE A 71 48.80 -35.87 -26.20
CA ILE A 71 48.26 -34.80 -27.06
C ILE A 71 49.00 -33.49 -26.80
N GLU A 72 49.26 -33.16 -25.53
CA GLU A 72 50.05 -31.99 -25.16
C GLU A 72 51.48 -32.08 -25.73
N ASP A 73 52.15 -33.21 -25.53
CA ASP A 73 53.52 -33.45 -26.02
C ASP A 73 53.60 -33.46 -27.55
N HIS A 74 52.54 -33.87 -28.26
CA HIS A 74 52.46 -33.74 -29.72
C HIS A 74 52.40 -32.27 -30.15
N GLY A 75 51.58 -31.45 -29.48
CA GLY A 75 51.54 -30.02 -29.71
C GLY A 75 52.90 -29.36 -29.48
N ASP A 76 53.55 -29.69 -28.37
CA ASP A 76 54.88 -29.18 -28.01
C ASP A 76 55.97 -29.66 -28.97
N PHE A 77 55.92 -30.93 -29.41
CA PHE A 77 56.86 -31.47 -30.39
C PHE A 77 56.81 -30.70 -31.71
N LEU A 78 55.62 -30.40 -32.22
CA LEU A 78 55.45 -29.62 -33.44
C LEU A 78 55.82 -28.14 -33.25
N ALA A 79 55.50 -27.55 -32.09
CA ALA A 79 55.79 -26.14 -31.81
C ALA A 79 57.28 -25.86 -31.53
N SER A 80 58.00 -26.81 -30.92
CA SER A 80 59.41 -26.64 -30.53
C SER A 80 60.40 -27.06 -31.62
N ASN A 81 59.99 -27.90 -32.55
CA ASN A 81 60.85 -28.39 -33.62
C ASN A 81 60.82 -27.45 -34.83
N SER A 82 61.95 -26.77 -35.08
CA SER A 82 62.08 -25.76 -36.14
C SER A 82 61.71 -26.26 -37.54
N ARG A 83 61.76 -27.59 -37.76
CA ARG A 83 61.30 -28.27 -38.97
C ARG A 83 59.85 -27.93 -39.32
N TYR A 84 58.99 -27.78 -38.31
CA TYR A 84 57.55 -27.62 -38.47
C TYR A 84 57.07 -26.18 -38.27
N ASN A 85 57.96 -25.18 -38.12
CA ASN A 85 57.54 -23.80 -37.87
C ASN A 85 56.64 -23.21 -38.97
N ASN A 86 56.76 -23.70 -40.20
CA ASN A 86 56.01 -23.25 -41.38
C ASN A 86 54.52 -23.63 -41.38
N LEU A 87 54.09 -24.60 -40.56
CA LEU A 87 52.69 -25.01 -40.44
C LEU A 87 51.97 -24.34 -39.26
N LEU A 88 52.71 -23.74 -38.33
CA LEU A 88 52.13 -23.02 -37.19
C LEU A 88 51.27 -21.85 -37.68
N HIS A 89 50.10 -21.66 -37.06
CA HIS A 89 49.12 -20.62 -37.39
C HIS A 89 48.44 -20.74 -38.78
N VAL A 90 48.72 -21.80 -39.55
CA VAL A 90 48.02 -22.06 -40.82
C VAL A 90 46.63 -22.62 -40.52
N THR A 91 45.59 -21.97 -41.04
CA THR A 91 44.18 -22.33 -40.80
C THR A 91 43.57 -23.24 -41.86
N ASP A 92 44.33 -23.61 -42.90
CA ASP A 92 43.93 -24.57 -43.93
C ASP A 92 44.55 -25.95 -43.63
N TYR A 93 43.74 -26.90 -43.16
CA TYR A 93 44.22 -28.25 -42.84
C TYR A 93 44.83 -28.96 -44.05
N LYS A 94 44.36 -28.71 -45.29
CA LYS A 94 44.92 -29.33 -46.49
C LYS A 94 46.33 -28.82 -46.78
N LYS A 95 46.63 -27.58 -46.39
CA LYS A 95 47.98 -27.01 -46.44
C LYS A 95 48.83 -27.58 -45.31
N VAL A 96 48.31 -27.65 -44.09
CA VAL A 96 49.03 -28.22 -42.93
C VAL A 96 49.45 -29.67 -43.19
N THR A 97 48.55 -30.52 -43.69
CA THR A 97 48.86 -31.94 -43.97
C THR A 97 49.91 -32.10 -45.07
N ARG A 98 49.90 -31.24 -46.09
CA ARG A 98 50.94 -31.20 -47.13
C ARG A 98 52.31 -30.80 -46.56
N LEU A 99 52.36 -29.81 -45.69
CA LEU A 99 53.59 -29.37 -45.02
C LEU A 99 54.14 -30.48 -44.11
N LEU A 100 53.29 -31.11 -43.29
CA LEU A 100 53.69 -32.27 -42.47
C LEU A 100 54.35 -33.37 -43.30
N GLN A 101 53.81 -33.67 -44.49
CA GLN A 101 54.40 -34.65 -45.40
C GLN A 101 55.72 -34.15 -46.02
N SER A 102 55.78 -32.91 -46.53
CA SER A 102 57.02 -32.38 -47.13
C SER A 102 58.17 -32.26 -46.14
N ASP A 103 57.83 -31.98 -44.87
CA ASP A 103 58.79 -31.76 -43.81
C ASP A 103 59.21 -33.08 -43.15
N GLY A 104 58.67 -34.21 -43.61
CA GLY A 104 59.10 -35.55 -43.23
C GLY A 104 58.58 -35.99 -41.86
N TYR A 105 57.32 -35.69 -41.54
CA TYR A 105 56.64 -36.29 -40.37
C TYR A 105 56.48 -37.80 -40.53
N ALA A 106 56.13 -38.26 -41.74
CA ALA A 106 56.06 -39.68 -42.10
C ALA A 106 56.74 -39.95 -43.44
N THR A 107 57.25 -41.16 -43.63
CA THR A 107 57.88 -41.60 -44.88
C THR A 107 56.88 -42.04 -45.94
N ALA A 108 55.61 -42.21 -45.58
CA ALA A 108 54.56 -42.67 -46.50
C ALA A 108 54.22 -41.59 -47.55
N PRO A 109 54.23 -41.92 -48.87
CA PRO A 109 53.95 -40.94 -49.92
C PRO A 109 52.49 -40.48 -49.95
N THR A 110 51.59 -41.18 -49.25
CA THR A 110 50.15 -40.87 -49.17
C THR A 110 49.74 -40.18 -47.88
N TYR A 111 50.68 -39.79 -47.02
CA TYR A 111 50.39 -39.30 -45.67
C TYR A 111 49.38 -38.17 -45.63
N ALA A 112 49.61 -37.08 -46.38
CA ALA A 112 48.72 -35.93 -46.43
C ALA A 112 47.31 -36.31 -46.93
N THR A 113 47.24 -37.16 -47.96
CA THR A 113 45.97 -37.66 -48.51
C THR A 113 45.21 -38.52 -47.50
N SER A 114 45.90 -39.37 -46.74
CA SER A 114 45.29 -40.18 -45.67
C SER A 114 44.70 -39.30 -44.56
N LEU A 115 45.45 -38.29 -44.10
CA LEU A 115 44.97 -37.35 -43.08
C LEU A 115 43.77 -36.54 -43.59
N ASN A 116 43.84 -36.00 -44.81
CA ASN A 116 42.72 -35.27 -45.40
C ASN A 116 41.47 -36.14 -45.52
N ARG A 117 41.62 -37.42 -45.90
CA ARG A 117 40.50 -38.36 -45.95
C ARG A 117 39.87 -38.55 -44.57
N ILE A 118 40.66 -38.71 -43.51
CA ILE A 118 40.14 -38.85 -42.14
C ILE A 118 39.42 -37.57 -41.70
N ILE A 119 40.02 -36.39 -41.93
CA ILE A 119 39.41 -35.10 -41.58
C ILE A 119 38.05 -34.92 -42.26
N GLU A 120 37.96 -35.23 -43.54
CA GLU A 120 36.72 -35.13 -44.32
C GLU A 120 35.69 -36.19 -43.91
N GLN A 121 36.12 -37.46 -43.77
CA GLN A 121 35.25 -38.60 -43.44
C GLN A 121 34.58 -38.45 -42.07
N TYR A 122 35.28 -37.87 -41.10
CA TYR A 122 34.79 -37.72 -39.73
C TYR A 122 34.47 -36.27 -39.36
N HIS A 123 34.42 -35.38 -40.35
CA HIS A 123 34.10 -33.96 -40.18
C HIS A 123 34.94 -33.27 -39.10
N LEU A 124 36.22 -33.64 -38.95
CA LEU A 124 37.09 -33.11 -37.90
C LEU A 124 37.39 -31.62 -38.09
N TYR A 125 37.18 -31.08 -39.29
CA TYR A 125 37.30 -29.63 -39.57
C TYR A 125 36.32 -28.79 -38.73
N ASP A 126 35.24 -29.36 -38.20
CA ASP A 126 34.33 -28.66 -37.28
C ASP A 126 35.03 -28.30 -35.97
N TRP A 127 36.04 -29.07 -35.56
CA TRP A 127 36.85 -28.76 -34.38
C TRP A 127 37.71 -27.53 -34.62
N ASP A 128 38.25 -27.35 -35.83
CA ASP A 128 38.99 -26.15 -36.21
C ASP A 128 38.07 -24.92 -36.21
N ASN A 129 36.87 -25.06 -36.79
CA ASN A 129 35.89 -23.98 -36.83
C ASN A 129 35.50 -23.51 -35.42
N SER A 130 35.37 -24.42 -34.45
CA SER A 130 35.01 -24.08 -33.07
C SER A 130 36.04 -23.20 -32.34
N VAL A 131 37.28 -23.18 -32.80
CA VAL A 131 38.38 -22.40 -32.22
C VAL A 131 38.82 -21.23 -33.11
N ILE A 132 38.51 -21.27 -34.41
CA ILE A 132 38.83 -20.22 -35.38
C ILE A 132 37.69 -19.22 -35.55
N ASP A 133 36.44 -19.66 -35.57
CA ASP A 133 35.25 -18.82 -35.82
C ASP A 133 34.45 -18.61 -34.54
N VAL A 134 35.04 -17.89 -33.59
CA VAL A 134 34.40 -17.55 -32.33
C VAL A 134 33.52 -16.32 -32.56
N ASN A 135 32.22 -16.46 -32.28
CA ASN A 135 31.29 -15.34 -32.12
C ASN A 135 30.41 -15.61 -30.90
N SER A 136 30.74 -15.03 -29.77
CA SER A 136 30.10 -15.34 -28.49
C SER A 136 29.91 -14.07 -27.67
N ALA A 137 28.82 -13.99 -26.94
CA ALA A 137 28.52 -12.82 -26.13
C ALA A 137 27.57 -13.21 -24.98
N ASP A 138 27.56 -12.38 -23.94
CA ASP A 138 26.61 -12.50 -22.84
C ASP A 138 26.22 -11.11 -22.30
N LEU A 139 24.98 -11.02 -21.81
CA LEU A 139 24.46 -9.82 -21.15
C LEU A 139 24.42 -10.05 -19.64
N ASN A 140 25.27 -9.33 -18.93
CA ASN A 140 25.29 -9.30 -17.48
C ASN A 140 24.11 -8.49 -16.91
N ALA A 141 23.63 -7.46 -17.63
CA ALA A 141 22.44 -6.69 -17.27
C ALA A 141 21.73 -6.13 -18.51
N ALA A 142 20.41 -6.13 -18.47
CA ALA A 142 19.51 -5.52 -19.48
C ALA A 142 18.20 -5.11 -18.79
N SER A 143 18.27 -4.09 -17.94
CA SER A 143 17.18 -3.63 -17.06
C SER A 143 16.74 -2.20 -17.40
N VAL A 144 15.50 -1.87 -17.08
CA VAL A 144 14.99 -0.50 -17.13
C VAL A 144 15.08 0.09 -15.73
N GLU A 145 15.80 1.20 -15.59
CA GLU A 145 16.04 1.90 -14.33
C GLU A 145 15.71 3.38 -14.51
N GLY A 146 14.59 3.83 -13.92
CA GLY A 146 14.13 5.21 -14.12
C GLY A 146 13.75 5.47 -15.59
N ASN A 147 14.35 6.51 -16.16
CA ASN A 147 14.22 6.89 -17.57
C ASN A 147 15.40 6.38 -18.43
N LYS A 148 16.12 5.36 -17.96
CA LYS A 148 17.28 4.79 -18.65
C LYS A 148 17.18 3.27 -18.73
N ILE A 149 17.88 2.71 -19.70
CA ILE A 149 18.13 1.28 -19.84
C ILE A 149 19.58 1.06 -19.49
N HIS A 150 19.83 0.19 -18.51
CA HIS A 150 21.17 -0.26 -18.20
C HIS A 150 21.48 -1.53 -18.99
N ILE A 151 22.48 -1.43 -19.87
CA ILE A 151 22.91 -2.54 -20.72
C ILE A 151 24.37 -2.82 -20.47
N LYS A 152 24.65 -4.01 -19.92
CA LYS A 152 25.99 -4.44 -19.55
C LYS A 152 26.26 -5.84 -20.05
N GLY A 153 27.43 -6.07 -20.61
CA GLY A 153 27.79 -7.37 -21.16
C GLY A 153 29.17 -7.39 -21.78
N TRP A 154 29.40 -8.41 -22.59
CA TRP A 154 30.60 -8.57 -23.41
C TRP A 154 30.25 -9.30 -24.70
N HIS A 155 31.03 -9.05 -25.76
CA HIS A 155 30.93 -9.71 -27.05
C HIS A 155 32.34 -9.99 -27.57
N VAL A 156 32.66 -11.23 -27.94
CA VAL A 156 33.92 -11.62 -28.57
C VAL A 156 33.66 -12.12 -29.96
N ASN A 157 34.56 -11.74 -30.87
CA ASN A 157 34.50 -12.20 -32.24
C ASN A 157 35.91 -12.31 -32.83
N SER A 158 36.27 -13.50 -33.32
CA SER A 158 37.63 -13.75 -33.88
C SER A 158 37.89 -13.01 -35.19
N LYS A 159 36.84 -12.67 -35.96
CA LYS A 159 36.93 -11.93 -37.23
C LYS A 159 36.95 -10.41 -37.03
N ALA A 160 36.72 -9.92 -35.82
CA ALA A 160 36.62 -8.49 -35.52
C ALA A 160 37.95 -7.79 -35.21
N ALA A 161 39.09 -8.46 -35.38
CA ALA A 161 40.41 -7.92 -35.02
C ALA A 161 40.72 -6.54 -35.63
N ASN A 162 40.21 -6.26 -36.85
CA ASN A 162 40.41 -4.99 -37.56
C ASN A 162 39.22 -4.03 -37.48
N GLN A 163 38.19 -4.34 -36.69
CA GLN A 163 36.99 -3.53 -36.55
C GLN A 163 37.12 -2.64 -35.33
N GLN A 164 37.41 -1.35 -35.54
CA GLN A 164 37.70 -0.39 -34.46
C GLN A 164 36.44 0.16 -33.78
N ASN A 165 35.30 0.14 -34.47
CA ASN A 165 34.06 0.72 -33.96
C ASN A 165 33.19 -0.36 -33.30
N SER A 166 32.46 0.05 -32.26
CA SER A 166 31.53 -0.81 -31.54
C SER A 166 30.21 -0.10 -31.36
N PHE A 167 29.13 -0.84 -31.52
CA PHE A 167 27.79 -0.32 -31.41
C PHE A 167 26.88 -1.29 -30.64
N LEU A 168 25.93 -0.71 -29.93
CA LEU A 168 24.73 -1.41 -29.49
C LEU A 168 23.54 -0.90 -30.30
N PHE A 169 22.76 -1.85 -30.80
CA PHE A 169 21.51 -1.60 -31.50
C PHE A 169 20.36 -2.05 -30.61
N LEU A 170 19.34 -1.20 -30.54
CA LEU A 170 18.02 -1.58 -30.05
C LEU A 170 17.16 -1.89 -31.25
N LEU A 171 16.81 -3.17 -31.38
CA LEU A 171 15.97 -3.68 -32.44
C LEU A 171 14.58 -3.97 -31.89
N ASP A 172 13.55 -3.76 -32.70
CA ASP A 172 12.21 -4.22 -32.38
C ASP A 172 12.23 -5.76 -32.20
N ALA A 173 11.70 -6.26 -31.09
CA ALA A 173 11.79 -7.67 -30.76
C ALA A 173 11.02 -8.55 -31.76
N ASN A 174 9.99 -8.04 -32.42
CA ASN A 174 9.17 -8.80 -33.36
C ASN A 174 9.75 -8.73 -34.78
N THR A 175 10.02 -7.53 -35.28
CA THR A 175 10.45 -7.35 -36.68
C THR A 175 11.96 -7.42 -36.86
N LYS A 176 12.73 -7.35 -35.76
CA LYS A 176 14.20 -7.16 -35.75
C LYS A 176 14.66 -5.90 -36.49
N ALA A 177 13.74 -4.99 -36.81
CA ALA A 177 14.07 -3.72 -37.42
C ALA A 177 14.83 -2.84 -36.43
N GLU A 178 15.85 -2.14 -36.92
CA GLU A 178 16.58 -1.16 -36.14
C GLU A 178 15.68 -0.01 -35.71
N VAL A 179 15.71 0.31 -34.42
CA VAL A 179 15.02 1.48 -33.86
C VAL A 179 16.02 2.55 -33.43
N LYS A 180 17.09 2.13 -32.75
CA LYS A 180 18.18 3.02 -32.33
C LYS A 180 19.53 2.31 -32.44
N ARG A 181 20.59 3.10 -32.64
CA ARG A 181 21.98 2.67 -32.51
C ARG A 181 22.76 3.62 -31.62
N TYR A 182 23.72 3.06 -30.90
CA TYR A 182 24.60 3.79 -30.00
C TYR A 182 26.03 3.33 -30.24
N ARG A 183 26.94 4.27 -30.50
CA ARG A 183 28.38 3.97 -30.54
C ARG A 183 28.87 3.86 -29.11
N ILE A 184 29.56 2.77 -28.78
CA ILE A 184 29.98 2.46 -27.41
C ILE A 184 31.50 2.44 -27.31
N GLN A 185 32.01 2.64 -26.09
CA GLN A 185 33.42 2.45 -25.78
C GLN A 185 33.61 1.06 -25.16
N ARG A 186 34.57 0.32 -25.70
CA ARG A 186 34.93 -1.01 -25.20
C ARG A 186 35.55 -0.91 -23.80
N LYS A 187 35.23 -1.85 -22.93
CA LYS A 187 35.79 -1.99 -21.59
C LYS A 187 36.57 -3.31 -21.47
N ASP A 188 37.62 -3.28 -20.67
CA ASP A 188 38.45 -4.46 -20.46
C ASP A 188 37.76 -5.51 -19.58
N ARG A 189 37.94 -6.79 -19.95
CA ARG A 189 37.34 -7.99 -19.35
C ARG A 189 38.38 -9.11 -19.30
N GLN A 190 39.16 -9.13 -18.22
CA GLN A 190 40.22 -10.12 -18.03
C GLN A 190 39.67 -11.55 -17.92
N ASP A 191 38.52 -11.70 -17.30
CA ASP A 191 37.80 -12.97 -17.19
C ASP A 191 37.43 -13.53 -18.57
N VAL A 192 36.95 -12.68 -19.49
CA VAL A 192 36.66 -13.07 -20.88
C VAL A 192 37.94 -13.40 -21.64
N LYS A 193 39.03 -12.64 -21.43
CA LYS A 193 40.34 -12.95 -22.01
C LYS A 193 40.88 -14.31 -21.57
N ASN A 194 40.69 -14.69 -20.31
CA ASN A 194 41.12 -15.99 -19.80
C ASN A 194 40.34 -17.14 -20.44
N THR A 195 39.04 -16.95 -20.70
CA THR A 195 38.18 -17.94 -21.38
C THR A 195 38.47 -18.04 -22.87
N PHE A 196 38.76 -16.91 -23.54
CA PHE A 196 39.05 -16.83 -24.97
C PHE A 196 40.46 -16.27 -25.24
N PRO A 197 41.53 -16.98 -24.81
CA PRO A 197 42.89 -16.45 -24.84
C PRO A 197 43.40 -16.17 -26.26
N ASN A 198 42.89 -16.90 -27.25
CA ASN A 198 43.26 -16.78 -28.65
C ASN A 198 42.46 -15.73 -29.45
N VAL A 199 41.43 -15.12 -28.87
CA VAL A 199 40.61 -14.11 -29.55
C VAL A 199 41.15 -12.72 -29.23
N THR A 200 41.47 -11.94 -30.27
CA THR A 200 42.09 -10.60 -30.12
C THR A 200 41.17 -9.62 -29.40
N THR A 201 39.86 -9.69 -29.65
CA THR A 201 38.88 -8.78 -29.01
C THR A 201 38.50 -9.20 -27.59
N ALA A 202 39.01 -10.32 -27.07
CA ALA A 202 38.54 -10.87 -25.81
C ALA A 202 38.82 -9.94 -24.61
N LEU A 203 39.98 -9.28 -24.59
CA LEU A 203 40.31 -8.35 -23.51
C LEU A 203 39.37 -7.13 -23.54
N ASN A 204 39.18 -6.49 -24.68
CA ASN A 204 38.35 -5.29 -24.80
C ASN A 204 36.90 -5.60 -25.24
N SER A 205 36.35 -6.72 -24.77
CA SER A 205 35.06 -7.22 -25.21
C SER A 205 33.85 -6.58 -24.50
N GLY A 206 34.08 -5.92 -23.37
CA GLY A 206 33.04 -5.45 -22.47
C GLY A 206 32.36 -4.16 -22.92
N PHE A 207 31.13 -3.96 -22.43
CA PHE A 207 30.39 -2.70 -22.50
C PHE A 207 29.49 -2.57 -21.27
N ASP A 208 29.19 -1.33 -20.88
CA ASP A 208 28.36 -0.98 -19.73
C ASP A 208 27.85 0.45 -19.97
N GLU A 209 26.63 0.53 -20.48
CA GLU A 209 26.02 1.71 -21.08
C GLU A 209 24.66 2.03 -20.44
N GLU A 210 24.39 3.32 -20.29
CA GLU A 210 23.08 3.84 -19.87
C GLU A 210 22.41 4.55 -21.06
N ILE A 211 21.36 3.95 -21.59
CA ILE A 211 20.65 4.46 -22.76
C ILE A 211 19.37 5.17 -22.30
N PRO A 212 19.15 6.45 -22.67
CA PRO A 212 17.90 7.13 -22.37
C PRO A 212 16.70 6.41 -23.00
N VAL A 213 15.64 6.22 -22.22
CA VAL A 213 14.35 5.76 -22.72
C VAL A 213 13.69 6.92 -23.47
N THR A 214 13.44 6.75 -24.76
CA THR A 214 12.77 7.74 -25.61
C THR A 214 11.30 7.38 -25.83
N ASP A 215 10.49 8.36 -26.23
CA ASP A 215 9.05 8.21 -26.38
C ASP A 215 8.65 7.06 -27.29
N ASP A 216 9.41 6.78 -28.34
CA ASP A 216 9.18 5.69 -29.29
C ASP A 216 9.41 4.28 -28.72
N MET A 217 9.82 4.17 -27.45
CA MET A 217 10.13 2.90 -26.78
C MET A 217 8.98 2.37 -25.91
N TYR A 218 8.16 3.23 -25.32
CA TYR A 218 7.02 2.80 -24.50
C TYR A 218 5.99 2.00 -25.31
N GLY A 219 5.50 0.91 -24.72
CA GLY A 219 4.55 -0.04 -25.34
C GLY A 219 5.21 -1.10 -26.22
N ARG A 220 6.56 -1.09 -26.35
CA ARG A 220 7.29 -1.97 -27.28
C ARG A 220 8.23 -2.93 -26.56
N LYS A 221 8.64 -3.95 -27.30
CA LYS A 221 9.63 -4.93 -26.88
C LYS A 221 10.87 -4.77 -27.74
N PHE A 222 12.03 -4.81 -27.11
CA PHE A 222 13.32 -4.64 -27.77
C PHE A 222 14.22 -5.84 -27.49
N VAL A 223 15.09 -6.12 -28.46
CA VAL A 223 16.27 -6.96 -28.27
C VAL A 223 17.51 -6.14 -28.57
N VAL A 224 18.62 -6.52 -27.94
CA VAL A 224 19.90 -5.83 -28.12
C VAL A 224 20.72 -6.60 -29.15
N MET A 225 21.41 -5.89 -30.04
CA MET A 225 22.46 -6.48 -30.88
C MET A 225 23.76 -5.70 -30.66
N SER A 226 24.85 -6.43 -30.40
CA SER A 226 26.20 -5.86 -30.42
C SER A 226 26.78 -6.00 -31.82
N ARG A 227 27.44 -4.94 -32.30
CA ARG A 227 28.13 -4.92 -33.59
C ARG A 227 29.54 -4.39 -33.44
N TYR A 228 30.50 -5.09 -34.00
CA TYR A 228 31.79 -4.52 -34.35
C TYR A 228 31.81 -4.13 -35.81
N SER A 229 32.41 -2.99 -36.15
CA SER A 229 32.45 -2.50 -37.53
C SER A 229 33.74 -1.75 -37.84
N GLY A 230 34.22 -1.93 -39.07
CA GLY A 230 35.27 -1.09 -39.65
C GLY A 230 34.77 0.28 -40.13
N ASP A 231 33.46 0.43 -40.36
CA ASP A 231 32.83 1.70 -40.74
C ASP A 231 32.54 2.55 -39.49
N VAL A 232 32.85 3.86 -39.57
CA VAL A 232 32.62 4.84 -38.52
C VAL A 232 31.14 4.98 -38.15
N ASN A 233 30.25 4.66 -39.09
CA ASN A 233 28.80 4.70 -38.89
C ASN A 233 28.20 3.32 -38.56
N GLY A 234 28.99 2.24 -38.65
CA GLY A 234 28.53 0.89 -38.34
C GLY A 234 27.66 0.23 -39.42
N ASN A 235 27.63 0.74 -40.66
CA ASN A 235 26.75 0.25 -41.72
C ASN A 235 27.30 -0.95 -42.49
N SER A 236 28.61 -1.13 -42.52
CA SER A 236 29.28 -2.17 -43.32
C SER A 236 30.49 -2.75 -42.60
N ASN A 237 31.14 -3.76 -43.22
CA ASN A 237 32.33 -4.43 -42.68
C ASN A 237 32.17 -4.77 -41.19
N ASN A 238 31.11 -5.54 -40.88
CA ASN A 238 30.66 -5.73 -39.52
C ASN A 238 30.58 -7.20 -39.10
N THR A 239 30.60 -7.41 -37.79
CA THR A 239 30.28 -8.68 -37.15
C THR A 239 29.27 -8.42 -36.04
N ASP A 240 28.22 -9.24 -36.02
CA ASP A 240 27.05 -9.03 -35.18
C ASP A 240 26.85 -10.19 -34.22
N TYR A 241 26.34 -9.84 -33.04
CA TYR A 241 25.76 -10.79 -32.11
C TYR A 241 24.41 -10.26 -31.62
N LEU A 242 23.35 -11.01 -31.89
CA LEU A 242 22.00 -10.72 -31.41
C LEU A 242 21.80 -11.39 -30.05
N PHE A 243 21.52 -10.60 -29.02
CA PHE A 243 21.15 -11.12 -27.72
C PHE A 243 19.66 -11.48 -27.70
N ASN A 244 19.33 -12.60 -27.05
CA ASN A 244 17.96 -13.09 -26.97
C ASN A 244 17.15 -12.45 -25.82
N ASN A 245 17.79 -11.66 -24.95
CA ASN A 245 17.13 -10.95 -23.85
C ASN A 245 16.15 -9.92 -24.40
N VAL A 246 14.87 -10.03 -24.00
CA VAL A 246 13.82 -9.09 -24.39
C VAL A 246 13.62 -8.05 -23.31
N ILE A 247 13.87 -6.79 -23.66
CA ILE A 247 13.56 -5.63 -22.82
C ILE A 247 12.16 -5.16 -23.17
N SER A 248 11.23 -5.19 -22.21
CA SER A 248 9.82 -4.81 -22.44
C SER A 248 9.49 -3.49 -21.74
N PHE A 249 8.87 -2.58 -22.48
CA PHE A 249 8.22 -1.39 -21.93
C PHE A 249 6.72 -1.61 -22.02
N PRO A 250 6.08 -2.23 -21.02
CA PRO A 250 4.67 -2.59 -21.12
C PRO A 250 3.81 -1.34 -21.29
N ASP A 251 2.73 -1.45 -22.07
CA ASP A 251 1.61 -0.55 -21.93
C ASP A 251 1.01 -0.77 -20.54
N SER A 252 1.26 0.18 -19.66
CA SER A 252 0.90 0.08 -18.27
C SER A 252 0.17 1.33 -17.85
N THR A 253 -0.99 1.11 -17.23
CA THR A 253 -1.71 2.12 -16.48
C THR A 253 -1.60 1.74 -15.01
N ALA A 254 -1.33 2.72 -14.17
CA ALA A 254 -1.34 2.59 -12.72
C ALA A 254 -1.94 3.84 -12.13
N SER A 255 -2.68 3.71 -11.04
CA SER A 255 -3.40 4.84 -10.46
C SER A 255 -3.76 4.58 -9.02
N HIS A 256 -3.92 5.65 -8.25
CA HIS A 256 -4.40 5.61 -6.88
C HIS A 256 -5.10 6.91 -6.50
N LEU A 257 -6.08 6.84 -5.59
CA LEU A 257 -6.63 8.02 -4.92
C LEU A 257 -5.97 8.18 -3.56
N ASP A 258 -5.35 9.34 -3.33
CA ASP A 258 -4.81 9.68 -2.02
C ASP A 258 -5.91 10.24 -1.11
N THR A 259 -6.89 10.96 -1.67
CA THR A 259 -8.02 11.52 -0.92
C THR A 259 -9.25 11.59 -1.81
N PHE A 260 -10.37 11.10 -1.29
CA PHE A 260 -11.70 11.30 -1.86
C PHE A 260 -12.72 11.41 -0.72
N LYS A 261 -12.96 12.64 -0.27
CA LYS A 261 -13.73 12.94 0.94
C LYS A 261 -14.48 14.25 0.83
N ILE A 262 -15.39 14.48 1.75
CA ILE A 262 -16.11 15.74 1.88
C ILE A 262 -15.45 16.56 3.00
N THR A 263 -15.20 17.84 2.77
CA THR A 263 -14.64 18.77 3.77
C THR A 263 -15.14 20.18 3.47
N ASN A 264 -15.66 20.89 4.47
CA ASN A 264 -16.13 22.28 4.35
C ASN A 264 -17.07 22.52 3.14
N ASN A 265 -18.08 21.67 2.96
CA ASN A 265 -19.03 21.72 1.84
C ASN A 265 -18.39 21.60 0.44
N LYS A 266 -17.24 20.92 0.34
CA LYS A 266 -16.56 20.58 -0.90
C LYS A 266 -16.21 19.11 -0.92
N ILE A 267 -16.13 18.53 -2.12
CA ILE A 267 -15.51 17.24 -2.36
C ILE A 267 -14.04 17.50 -2.70
N GLU A 268 -13.14 16.96 -1.89
CA GLU A 268 -11.70 17.00 -2.12
C GLU A 268 -11.26 15.71 -2.81
N ILE A 269 -10.59 15.84 -3.95
CA ILE A 269 -10.06 14.73 -4.73
C ILE A 269 -8.56 14.95 -4.97
N THR A 270 -7.73 14.04 -4.48
CA THR A 270 -6.30 13.97 -4.83
C THR A 270 -5.90 12.55 -5.15
N GLY A 271 -4.91 12.40 -6.01
CA GLY A 271 -4.44 11.09 -6.44
C GLY A 271 -3.43 11.20 -7.56
N TRP A 272 -3.19 10.07 -8.21
CA TRP A 272 -2.36 9.99 -9.39
C TRP A 272 -2.89 8.94 -10.37
N HIS A 273 -2.63 9.16 -11.66
CA HIS A 273 -2.93 8.23 -12.74
C HIS A 273 -1.79 8.34 -13.75
N ALA A 274 -0.94 7.32 -13.80
CA ALA A 274 0.12 7.18 -14.77
C ALA A 274 -0.34 6.22 -15.87
N SER A 275 -0.14 6.58 -17.13
CA SER A 275 -0.49 5.74 -18.28
C SER A 275 0.43 6.04 -19.45
N THR A 276 0.98 5.00 -20.09
CA THR A 276 1.77 5.16 -21.33
C THR A 276 0.95 5.76 -22.47
N ALA A 277 -0.37 5.52 -22.49
CA ALA A 277 -1.28 6.10 -23.47
C ALA A 277 -1.42 7.62 -23.34
N SER A 278 -0.96 8.23 -22.25
CA SER A 278 -1.01 9.69 -22.08
C SER A 278 -0.05 10.45 -23.01
N ARG A 279 0.87 9.79 -23.72
CA ARG A 279 1.82 10.46 -24.65
C ARG A 279 1.14 11.37 -25.66
N THR A 280 0.03 10.91 -26.21
CA THR A 280 -0.73 11.62 -27.25
C THR A 280 -1.94 12.36 -26.67
N ALA A 281 -2.05 12.40 -25.34
CA ALA A 281 -3.14 13.10 -24.69
C ALA A 281 -2.96 14.61 -24.82
N GLN A 282 -4.01 15.27 -25.28
CA GLN A 282 -4.08 16.73 -25.34
C GLN A 282 -4.67 17.31 -24.05
N SER A 283 -5.52 16.53 -23.38
CA SER A 283 -6.21 16.95 -22.17
C SER A 283 -6.28 15.85 -21.10
N SER A 284 -6.39 16.29 -19.85
CA SER A 284 -6.63 15.44 -18.69
C SER A 284 -7.91 15.88 -17.99
N TYR A 285 -8.70 14.91 -17.54
CA TYR A 285 -9.97 15.17 -16.85
C TYR A 285 -10.10 14.33 -15.58
N LEU A 286 -10.80 14.88 -14.59
CA LEU A 286 -11.50 14.08 -13.58
C LEU A 286 -12.98 14.10 -13.92
N ILE A 287 -13.59 12.92 -13.95
CA ILE A 287 -15.00 12.75 -14.28
C ILE A 287 -15.68 12.27 -13.01
N LEU A 288 -16.58 13.08 -12.48
CA LEU A 288 -17.45 12.71 -11.39
C LEU A 288 -18.65 11.95 -11.97
N MET A 289 -18.83 10.72 -11.54
CA MET A 289 -19.87 9.81 -12.00
C MET A 289 -20.86 9.57 -10.88
N ASN A 290 -22.15 9.52 -11.19
CA ASN A 290 -23.14 8.99 -10.27
C ASN A 290 -22.94 7.46 -10.18
N ALA A 291 -22.55 6.97 -9.01
CA ALA A 291 -22.23 5.58 -8.77
C ALA A 291 -23.47 4.67 -8.85
N SER A 292 -24.66 5.20 -8.55
CA SER A 292 -25.90 4.42 -8.50
C SER A 292 -26.44 4.05 -9.89
N ASN A 293 -26.21 4.88 -10.90
CA ASN A 293 -26.71 4.64 -12.26
C ASN A 293 -25.61 4.63 -13.34
N GLY A 294 -24.35 4.85 -12.96
CA GLY A 294 -23.20 4.86 -13.85
C GLY A 294 -23.16 6.04 -14.83
N GLN A 295 -24.04 7.03 -14.68
CA GLN A 295 -24.07 8.20 -15.56
C GLN A 295 -23.02 9.24 -15.13
N GLU A 296 -22.44 9.89 -16.12
CA GLU A 296 -21.58 11.05 -15.86
C GLU A 296 -22.41 12.18 -15.24
N TYR A 297 -21.94 12.68 -14.10
CA TYR A 297 -22.49 13.89 -13.50
C TYR A 297 -21.85 15.12 -14.12
N LYS A 298 -20.51 15.18 -14.07
CA LYS A 298 -19.73 16.29 -14.61
C LYS A 298 -18.27 15.90 -14.77
N ARG A 299 -17.64 16.41 -15.83
CA ARG A 299 -16.18 16.35 -16.01
C ARG A 299 -15.51 17.69 -15.73
N TYR A 300 -14.27 17.62 -15.27
CA TYR A 300 -13.44 18.76 -14.90
C TYR A 300 -12.10 18.62 -15.59
N LYS A 301 -11.73 19.58 -16.43
CA LYS A 301 -10.38 19.65 -17.01
C LYS A 301 -9.40 19.93 -15.87
N ILE A 302 -8.33 19.13 -15.80
CA ILE A 302 -7.31 19.23 -14.75
C ILE A 302 -5.92 19.40 -15.34
N THR A 303 -5.02 20.01 -14.57
CA THR A 303 -3.59 20.00 -14.81
C THR A 303 -2.95 18.89 -13.98
N ARG A 304 -2.01 18.16 -14.58
CA ARG A 304 -1.26 17.13 -13.86
C ARG A 304 -0.12 17.75 -13.06
N ASN A 305 0.11 17.24 -11.86
CA ASN A 305 1.14 17.72 -10.94
C ASN A 305 2.25 16.68 -10.77
N ALA A 306 3.45 17.14 -10.41
CA ALA A 306 4.60 16.28 -10.18
C ALA A 306 4.41 15.36 -8.95
N ARG A 307 4.83 14.10 -9.08
CA ARG A 307 4.81 13.03 -8.08
C ARG A 307 6.12 12.23 -8.14
N PRO A 308 7.20 12.74 -7.52
CA PRO A 308 8.50 12.06 -7.49
C PRO A 308 8.43 10.68 -6.82
N ASP A 309 7.54 10.52 -5.83
CA ASP A 309 7.23 9.25 -5.17
C ASP A 309 6.66 8.21 -6.14
N VAL A 310 5.75 8.62 -7.02
CA VAL A 310 5.17 7.75 -8.06
C VAL A 310 6.21 7.42 -9.13
N GLN A 311 7.03 8.39 -9.55
CA GLN A 311 8.14 8.15 -10.50
C GLN A 311 9.15 7.13 -9.96
N ALA A 312 9.40 7.12 -8.64
CA ALA A 312 10.27 6.12 -8.03
C ALA A 312 9.61 4.73 -7.96
N ALA A 313 8.29 4.67 -7.74
CA ALA A 313 7.55 3.41 -7.62
C ALA A 313 7.24 2.74 -8.97
N VAL A 314 6.88 3.51 -10.00
CA VAL A 314 6.51 3.02 -11.33
C VAL A 314 7.27 3.75 -12.46
N PRO A 315 8.62 3.69 -12.47
CA PRO A 315 9.44 4.51 -13.35
C PRO A 315 9.24 4.23 -14.85
N TYR A 316 8.75 3.04 -15.17
CA TYR A 316 8.55 2.54 -16.53
C TYR A 316 7.27 3.08 -17.20
N ILE A 317 6.43 3.85 -16.49
CA ILE A 317 5.25 4.49 -17.07
C ILE A 317 5.59 5.93 -17.47
N TYR A 318 5.41 6.25 -18.75
CA TYR A 318 5.80 7.50 -19.42
C TYR A 318 5.61 8.77 -18.58
N ASN A 319 4.43 8.96 -18.00
CA ASN A 319 4.09 10.18 -17.26
C ASN A 319 4.07 9.97 -15.74
N SER A 320 4.73 8.94 -15.21
CA SER A 320 4.71 8.64 -13.76
C SER A 320 5.09 9.83 -12.89
N LEU A 321 6.09 10.63 -13.28
CA LEU A 321 6.38 11.92 -12.62
C LEU A 321 5.22 12.91 -12.71
N ASN A 322 4.56 13.07 -13.85
CA ASN A 322 3.47 14.04 -14.03
C ASN A 322 2.10 13.36 -14.04
N SER A 323 1.87 12.49 -13.07
CA SER A 323 0.65 11.67 -12.94
C SER A 323 -0.36 12.24 -11.94
N GLY A 324 0.11 13.11 -11.03
CA GLY A 324 -0.66 13.63 -9.91
C GLY A 324 -1.83 14.52 -10.34
N PHE A 325 -2.86 14.58 -9.51
CA PHE A 325 -3.98 15.50 -9.69
C PHE A 325 -4.54 15.96 -8.34
N LYS A 326 -5.13 17.15 -8.33
CA LYS A 326 -5.90 17.72 -7.21
C LYS A 326 -7.08 18.50 -7.76
N LEU A 327 -8.27 18.28 -7.17
CA LEU A 327 -9.49 19.00 -7.51
C LEU A 327 -10.36 19.19 -6.27
N GLU A 328 -10.93 20.37 -6.12
CA GLU A 328 -11.97 20.65 -5.13
C GLU A 328 -13.27 20.99 -5.85
N ILE A 329 -14.35 20.28 -5.54
CA ILE A 329 -15.66 20.49 -6.16
C ILE A 329 -16.62 21.02 -5.08
N PRO A 330 -17.12 22.25 -5.19
CA PRO A 330 -18.18 22.73 -4.30
C PRO A 330 -19.42 21.83 -4.40
N ILE A 331 -19.98 21.44 -3.25
CA ILE A 331 -21.22 20.65 -3.22
C ILE A 331 -22.38 21.57 -3.60
N THR A 332 -23.11 21.21 -4.65
CA THR A 332 -24.30 21.92 -5.13
C THR A 332 -25.57 21.18 -4.78
N SER A 333 -26.69 21.92 -4.82
CA SER A 333 -28.02 21.46 -4.41
C SER A 333 -28.49 20.19 -5.12
N ASP A 334 -28.09 19.98 -6.36
CA ASP A 334 -28.44 18.84 -7.20
C ASP A 334 -27.56 17.62 -6.94
N MET A 335 -26.50 17.73 -6.14
CA MET A 335 -25.63 16.60 -5.79
C MET A 335 -26.17 15.77 -4.62
N HIS A 336 -27.03 16.34 -3.80
CA HIS A 336 -27.57 15.67 -2.61
C HIS A 336 -28.48 14.48 -2.98
N GLY A 337 -28.47 13.45 -2.13
CA GLY A 337 -29.15 12.18 -2.37
C GLY A 337 -28.41 11.25 -3.35
N LYS A 338 -27.29 11.68 -3.93
CA LYS A 338 -26.50 10.89 -4.88
C LYS A 338 -25.25 10.33 -4.21
N THR A 339 -24.75 9.24 -4.79
CA THR A 339 -23.44 8.68 -4.47
C THR A 339 -22.53 8.87 -5.66
N PHE A 340 -21.31 9.34 -5.44
CA PHE A 340 -20.35 9.65 -6.49
C PHE A 340 -19.12 8.75 -6.44
N LYS A 341 -18.60 8.44 -7.61
CA LYS A 341 -17.25 7.90 -7.82
C LYS A 341 -16.51 8.77 -8.83
N VAL A 342 -15.19 8.62 -8.91
CA VAL A 342 -14.37 9.43 -9.81
C VAL A 342 -13.62 8.54 -10.81
N ILE A 343 -13.46 9.06 -12.03
CA ILE A 343 -12.60 8.51 -13.07
C ILE A 343 -11.54 9.55 -13.40
N SER A 344 -10.28 9.15 -13.50
CA SER A 344 -9.24 10.00 -14.10
C SER A 344 -9.03 9.60 -15.55
N ARG A 345 -9.17 10.55 -16.48
CA ARG A 345 -9.08 10.32 -17.93
C ARG A 345 -7.92 11.08 -18.55
N TYR A 346 -7.22 10.42 -19.48
CA TYR A 346 -6.43 11.04 -20.53
C TYR A 346 -7.23 11.02 -21.82
N ALA A 347 -7.31 12.16 -22.52
CA ALA A 347 -8.11 12.30 -23.73
C ALA A 347 -7.27 12.82 -24.90
N SER A 348 -7.56 12.32 -26.10
CA SER A 348 -6.85 12.68 -27.33
C SER A 348 -7.24 14.03 -27.90
N GLN A 349 -8.34 14.62 -27.45
CA GLN A 349 -8.86 15.90 -27.92
C GLN A 349 -9.38 16.74 -26.74
N ASP A 350 -9.33 18.06 -26.90
CA ASP A 350 -9.86 19.04 -25.94
C ASP A 350 -11.39 19.11 -25.92
N ASN A 351 -12.05 18.57 -26.94
CA ASN A 351 -13.50 18.61 -27.16
C ASN A 351 -14.26 17.46 -26.47
N GLU A 352 -13.71 16.88 -25.41
CA GLU A 352 -14.42 15.91 -24.57
C GLU A 352 -14.67 14.52 -25.21
N GLN A 353 -14.19 14.27 -26.44
CA GLN A 353 -14.32 12.98 -27.13
C GLN A 353 -12.95 12.29 -27.31
N GLY A 354 -12.94 10.95 -27.16
CA GLY A 354 -11.74 10.13 -27.35
C GLY A 354 -10.95 9.84 -26.07
N SER A 355 -11.38 8.84 -25.30
CA SER A 355 -10.61 8.32 -24.16
C SER A 355 -9.37 7.58 -24.65
N LEU A 356 -8.19 7.97 -24.15
CA LEU A 356 -6.93 7.25 -24.36
C LEU A 356 -6.63 6.30 -23.20
N SER A 357 -6.94 6.72 -21.98
CA SER A 357 -6.77 5.90 -20.77
C SER A 357 -7.71 6.39 -19.68
N ASP A 358 -8.39 5.44 -19.04
CA ASP A 358 -9.26 5.67 -17.90
C ASP A 358 -8.77 4.89 -16.68
N ALA A 359 -8.53 5.61 -15.60
CA ALA A 359 -8.38 5.05 -14.27
C ALA A 359 -9.72 5.16 -13.54
N ASN A 360 -10.34 4.02 -13.28
CA ASN A 360 -11.55 3.93 -12.47
C ASN A 360 -11.15 3.72 -11.01
N PHE A 361 -11.80 4.45 -10.10
CA PHE A 361 -11.59 4.29 -8.68
C PHE A 361 -12.87 3.80 -8.01
N ASP A 362 -12.76 2.72 -7.24
CA ASP A 362 -13.93 2.06 -6.61
C ASP A 362 -14.44 2.80 -5.37
N GLN A 363 -13.62 3.68 -4.79
CA GLN A 363 -14.02 4.49 -3.65
C GLN A 363 -15.19 5.40 -4.04
N THR A 364 -16.19 5.48 -3.16
CA THR A 364 -17.38 6.31 -3.34
C THR A 364 -17.56 7.30 -2.19
N ILE A 365 -18.32 8.37 -2.46
CA ILE A 365 -18.82 9.30 -1.43
C ILE A 365 -20.34 9.46 -1.61
N GLY A 366 -21.10 9.32 -0.52
CA GLY A 366 -22.52 9.64 -0.47
C GLY A 366 -22.72 11.10 -0.07
N LEU A 367 -23.76 11.74 -0.61
CA LEU A 367 -24.27 13.03 -0.13
C LEU A 367 -25.70 12.87 0.41
N ASN A 368 -25.89 11.89 1.28
CA ASN A 368 -27.19 11.45 1.77
C ASN A 368 -27.16 11.07 3.27
N GLU A 369 -26.11 11.45 4.00
CA GLU A 369 -26.03 11.18 5.43
C GLU A 369 -26.98 12.05 6.24
N ASN A 370 -27.57 11.44 7.26
CA ASN A 370 -28.39 12.06 8.30
C ASN A 370 -28.09 11.35 9.62
N ILE A 371 -27.19 11.95 10.40
CA ILE A 371 -26.69 11.39 11.65
C ILE A 371 -26.91 12.38 12.79
N SER A 372 -27.23 11.89 13.98
CA SER A 372 -27.42 12.73 15.14
C SER A 372 -27.07 12.00 16.43
N SER A 373 -26.76 12.77 17.48
CA SER A 373 -26.77 12.26 18.85
C SER A 373 -27.22 13.35 19.79
N ILE A 374 -28.26 13.04 20.56
CA ILE A 374 -28.93 14.00 21.41
C ILE A 374 -29.28 13.27 22.72
N ASN A 375 -28.29 13.22 23.61
CA ASN A 375 -28.34 12.43 24.85
C ASN A 375 -28.63 13.27 26.10
N ASP A 376 -28.50 14.60 26.02
CA ASP A 376 -28.67 15.52 27.15
C ASP A 376 -30.00 16.28 27.01
N GLY A 377 -31.09 15.59 27.39
CA GLY A 377 -32.40 16.17 27.62
C GLY A 377 -32.75 16.09 29.10
N TRP A 378 -32.75 17.22 29.81
CA TRP A 378 -33.14 17.25 31.23
C TRP A 378 -33.95 18.50 31.56
N MET A 379 -34.51 18.50 32.75
CA MET A 379 -35.44 19.54 33.19
C MET A 379 -35.01 20.06 34.55
N ASP A 380 -35.01 21.38 34.70
CA ASP A 380 -34.96 22.03 36.00
C ASP A 380 -36.06 23.10 36.10
N ALA A 381 -36.65 23.24 37.30
CA ALA A 381 -37.76 24.16 37.59
C ALA A 381 -38.94 24.12 36.58
N HIS A 382 -38.91 24.98 35.54
CA HIS A 382 -39.90 25.06 34.45
C HIS A 382 -39.26 25.08 33.06
N MET A 383 -37.96 24.78 32.94
CA MET A 383 -37.26 24.77 31.66
C MET A 383 -36.89 23.35 31.28
N LEU A 384 -37.15 23.03 30.01
CA LEU A 384 -36.63 21.84 29.37
C LEU A 384 -35.37 22.24 28.59
N HIS A 385 -34.26 21.60 28.94
CA HIS A 385 -32.96 21.77 28.30
C HIS A 385 -32.75 20.63 27.32
N VAL A 386 -32.34 20.97 26.09
CA VAL A 386 -32.01 19.99 25.06
C VAL A 386 -30.70 20.36 24.41
N ARG A 387 -29.74 19.44 24.43
CA ARG A 387 -28.44 19.60 23.78
C ARG A 387 -28.08 18.37 22.97
N GLY A 388 -27.45 18.58 21.82
CA GLY A 388 -26.99 17.50 20.97
C GLY A 388 -26.31 18.01 19.72
N TRP A 389 -26.22 17.12 18.74
CA TRP A 389 -25.78 17.45 17.39
C TRP A 389 -26.60 16.69 16.35
N HIS A 390 -26.76 17.30 15.18
CA HIS A 390 -27.41 16.72 14.01
C HIS A 390 -26.62 17.15 12.77
N ALA A 391 -26.01 16.19 12.09
CA ALA A 391 -25.23 16.42 10.89
C ALA A 391 -25.92 15.78 9.67
N ILE A 392 -26.03 16.56 8.60
CA ILE A 392 -26.60 16.17 7.31
C ILE A 392 -25.68 16.62 6.18
N ASP A 393 -25.70 15.89 5.07
CA ASP A 393 -25.02 16.35 3.86
C ASP A 393 -25.76 17.48 3.15
N ASP A 394 -27.10 17.51 3.22
CA ASP A 394 -27.97 18.46 2.52
C ASP A 394 -28.08 19.85 3.18
N ILE A 395 -27.09 20.23 4.00
CA ILE A 395 -27.12 21.47 4.78
C ILE A 395 -27.21 22.73 3.90
N ALA A 396 -26.62 22.70 2.71
CA ALA A 396 -26.63 23.83 1.78
C ALA A 396 -28.04 24.12 1.24
N ASN A 397 -28.85 23.08 1.04
CA ASN A 397 -30.27 23.23 0.66
C ASN A 397 -31.18 23.43 1.86
N LYS A 398 -30.78 22.97 3.06
CA LYS A 398 -31.60 22.98 4.27
C LYS A 398 -30.94 23.78 5.42
N PRO A 399 -30.70 25.08 5.26
CA PRO A 399 -29.91 25.86 6.22
C PRO A 399 -30.65 26.18 7.53
N TYR A 400 -31.98 25.98 7.59
CA TYR A 400 -32.78 26.35 8.76
C TYR A 400 -32.90 25.18 9.72
N HIS A 401 -32.48 25.37 10.98
CA HIS A 401 -32.52 24.33 12.01
C HIS A 401 -33.61 24.62 13.04
N THR A 402 -34.54 23.68 13.21
CA THR A 402 -35.65 23.76 14.17
C THR A 402 -35.68 22.50 15.05
N LEU A 403 -35.93 22.68 16.34
CA LEU A 403 -36.31 21.59 17.24
C LEU A 403 -37.83 21.57 17.40
N ILE A 404 -38.44 20.40 17.24
CA ILE A 404 -39.88 20.20 17.37
C ILE A 404 -40.15 19.25 18.54
N PHE A 405 -40.94 19.68 19.51
CA PHE A 405 -41.27 18.92 20.70
C PHE A 405 -42.61 18.22 20.49
N MET A 406 -42.58 16.89 20.54
CA MET A 406 -43.68 16.02 20.17
C MET A 406 -44.18 15.25 21.39
N ASP A 407 -45.48 15.03 21.49
CA ASP A 407 -46.07 14.08 22.42
C ASP A 407 -45.72 12.65 21.99
N ALA A 408 -45.01 11.90 22.84
CA ALA A 408 -44.55 10.55 22.53
C ALA A 408 -45.68 9.52 22.45
N ASN A 409 -46.85 9.80 23.04
CA ASN A 409 -47.98 8.88 23.00
C ASN A 409 -48.87 9.11 21.78
N THR A 410 -49.06 10.36 21.37
CA THR A 410 -50.01 10.72 20.29
C THR A 410 -49.32 11.13 18.99
N ASN A 411 -48.00 11.34 18.99
CA ASN A 411 -47.23 11.93 17.89
C ASN A 411 -47.73 13.33 17.48
N SER A 412 -48.45 14.04 18.36
CA SER A 412 -48.87 15.41 18.10
C SER A 412 -47.80 16.42 18.49
N GLU A 413 -47.59 17.44 17.67
CA GLU A 413 -46.69 18.54 18.01
C GLU A 413 -47.20 19.37 19.20
N LEU A 414 -46.32 19.63 20.15
CA LEU A 414 -46.59 20.42 21.36
C LEU A 414 -46.06 21.84 21.22
N SER A 415 -44.84 21.99 20.71
CA SER A 415 -44.21 23.27 20.36
C SER A 415 -43.00 23.05 19.44
N ARG A 416 -42.39 24.15 18.99
CA ARG A 416 -41.13 24.16 18.24
C ARG A 416 -40.29 25.37 18.62
N THR A 417 -38.99 25.30 18.37
CA THR A 417 -38.06 26.45 18.50
C THR A 417 -36.97 26.38 17.43
N THR A 418 -36.61 27.52 16.86
CA THR A 418 -35.47 27.61 15.93
C THR A 418 -34.17 27.65 16.74
N VAL A 419 -33.13 26.99 16.26
CA VAL A 419 -31.80 26.96 16.89
C VAL A 419 -30.73 27.36 15.90
N THR A 420 -29.58 27.81 16.41
CA THR A 420 -28.39 28.09 15.60
C THR A 420 -27.37 26.98 15.81
N ASN A 421 -26.70 26.58 14.74
CA ASN A 421 -25.65 25.58 14.81
C ASN A 421 -24.41 26.11 15.55
N THR A 422 -23.77 25.23 16.30
CA THR A 422 -22.54 25.47 17.06
C THR A 422 -21.47 24.45 16.70
N GLN A 423 -20.21 24.78 16.98
CA GLN A 423 -19.09 23.93 16.59
C GLN A 423 -18.97 22.66 17.45
N ARG A 424 -18.66 21.54 16.81
CA ARG A 424 -18.42 20.21 17.38
C ARG A 424 -17.21 19.54 16.71
N PRO A 425 -15.97 19.91 17.11
CA PRO A 425 -14.75 19.32 16.56
C PRO A 425 -14.69 17.79 16.75
N ASP A 426 -15.26 17.28 17.83
CA ASP A 426 -15.37 15.85 18.12
C ASP A 426 -16.27 15.11 17.11
N VAL A 427 -17.36 15.73 16.66
CA VAL A 427 -18.25 15.18 15.63
C VAL A 427 -17.58 15.22 14.26
N GLN A 428 -16.87 16.31 13.92
CA GLN A 428 -16.08 16.39 12.69
C GLN A 428 -14.96 15.34 12.63
N GLN A 429 -14.37 14.99 13.78
CA GLN A 429 -13.36 13.93 13.85
C GLN A 429 -13.99 12.55 13.63
N ALA A 430 -15.16 12.28 14.21
CA ALA A 430 -15.85 10.99 14.08
C ALA A 430 -16.51 10.78 12.72
N TYR A 431 -17.06 11.86 12.14
CA TYR A 431 -17.82 11.84 10.89
C TYR A 431 -17.27 12.88 9.91
N PRO A 432 -16.00 12.74 9.48
CA PRO A 432 -15.33 13.77 8.69
C PRO A 432 -15.98 14.04 7.34
N ASN A 433 -16.72 13.06 6.83
CA ASN A 433 -17.33 13.09 5.51
C ASN A 433 -18.75 13.67 5.50
N VAL A 434 -19.30 14.12 6.63
CA VAL A 434 -20.63 14.74 6.66
C VAL A 434 -20.51 16.26 6.58
N ALA A 435 -21.22 16.88 5.64
CA ALA A 435 -20.97 18.26 5.21
C ALA A 435 -20.95 19.31 6.34
N ASN A 436 -21.88 19.23 7.31
CA ASN A 436 -21.94 20.13 8.46
C ASN A 436 -21.46 19.49 9.78
N SER A 437 -20.71 18.38 9.76
CA SER A 437 -20.29 17.69 10.99
C SER A 437 -19.59 18.61 12.00
N LEU A 438 -18.73 19.53 11.56
CA LEU A 438 -18.16 20.57 12.43
C LEU A 438 -19.22 21.53 12.99
N ASN A 439 -20.23 21.95 12.23
CA ASN A 439 -21.26 22.89 12.66
C ASN A 439 -22.60 22.17 12.86
N SER A 440 -22.58 21.06 13.58
CA SER A 440 -23.75 20.18 13.80
C SER A 440 -24.37 20.34 15.19
N GLY A 441 -23.67 20.99 16.12
CA GLY A 441 -24.11 21.12 17.51
C GLY A 441 -25.26 22.10 17.69
N PHE A 442 -26.11 21.87 18.68
CA PHE A 442 -27.17 22.81 19.05
C PHE A 442 -27.48 22.73 20.56
N SER A 443 -28.07 23.79 21.09
CA SER A 443 -28.61 23.87 22.45
C SER A 443 -29.88 24.70 22.44
N ALA A 444 -30.89 24.25 23.18
CA ALA A 444 -32.13 24.99 23.38
C ALA A 444 -32.62 24.85 24.82
N ASP A 445 -33.00 25.98 25.40
CA ASP A 445 -33.67 26.06 26.69
C ASP A 445 -35.09 26.58 26.44
N ILE A 446 -36.11 25.76 26.73
CA ILE A 446 -37.51 26.11 26.45
C ILE A 446 -38.37 26.04 27.72
N ASN A 447 -39.28 27.00 27.86
CA ASN A 447 -40.24 27.00 28.95
C ASN A 447 -41.30 25.90 28.76
N LEU A 448 -41.64 25.20 29.84
CA LEU A 448 -42.75 24.25 29.88
C LEU A 448 -44.08 24.94 29.64
N THR A 449 -44.70 24.62 28.51
CA THR A 449 -46.05 25.08 28.19
C THR A 449 -47.10 24.21 28.89
N ALA A 450 -48.33 24.72 29.05
CA ALA A 450 -49.45 23.92 29.55
C ALA A 450 -49.69 22.66 28.71
N LYS A 451 -49.42 22.70 27.39
CA LYS A 451 -49.55 21.56 26.48
C LYS A 451 -48.55 20.45 26.76
N MET A 452 -47.41 20.76 27.39
CA MET A 452 -46.32 19.82 27.64
C MET A 452 -46.42 19.12 28.99
N LYS A 453 -47.07 19.75 29.98
CA LYS A 453 -47.14 19.22 31.36
C LYS A 453 -47.78 17.83 31.42
N GLY A 454 -47.19 16.93 32.19
CA GLY A 454 -47.66 15.55 32.37
C GLY A 454 -47.48 14.64 31.17
N LYS A 455 -46.82 15.11 30.10
CA LYS A 455 -46.59 14.33 28.88
C LYS A 455 -45.19 13.76 28.83
N LYS A 456 -45.09 12.62 28.15
CA LYS A 456 -43.83 12.07 27.66
C LYS A 456 -43.51 12.76 26.32
N ILE A 457 -42.34 13.36 26.18
CA ILE A 457 -41.97 14.19 25.03
C ILE A 457 -40.78 13.56 24.31
N TYR A 458 -40.80 13.51 22.98
CA TYR A 458 -39.57 13.35 22.19
C TYR A 458 -39.33 14.60 21.35
N VAL A 459 -38.07 14.83 20.96
CA VAL A 459 -37.69 15.98 20.12
C VAL A 459 -37.29 15.49 18.73
N LEU A 460 -37.73 16.22 17.72
CA LEU A 460 -37.20 16.11 16.36
C LEU A 460 -36.27 17.28 16.14
N SER A 461 -35.04 16.99 15.76
CA SER A 461 -34.15 17.98 15.17
C SER A 461 -34.40 17.98 13.66
N ARG A 462 -34.77 19.13 13.12
CA ARG A 462 -35.22 19.31 11.74
C ARG A 462 -34.35 20.34 11.03
N TYR A 463 -33.81 19.96 9.88
CA TYR A 463 -33.28 20.91 8.90
C TYR A 463 -34.30 21.12 7.79
N SER A 464 -34.58 22.37 7.43
CA SER A 464 -35.56 22.72 6.39
C SER A 464 -34.98 23.69 5.36
N LYS A 465 -35.52 23.63 4.14
CA LYS A 465 -35.13 24.52 3.04
C LYS A 465 -35.51 25.98 3.27
N THR A 466 -36.63 26.20 3.95
CA THR A 466 -37.13 27.54 4.25
C THR A 466 -37.27 27.76 5.75
N ALA A 467 -37.44 29.02 6.16
CA ALA A 467 -37.74 29.37 7.54
C ALA A 467 -39.07 28.76 8.04
N ASN A 468 -39.97 28.35 7.14
CA ASN A 468 -41.11 27.51 7.49
C ASN A 468 -40.65 26.04 7.53
N PRO A 469 -40.56 25.43 8.71
CA PRO A 469 -39.98 24.10 8.84
C PRO A 469 -40.94 22.97 8.44
N ASN A 470 -42.12 23.30 7.90
CA ASN A 470 -43.08 22.29 7.40
C ASN A 470 -42.91 21.98 5.91
N GLN A 471 -41.93 22.58 5.23
CA GLN A 471 -41.66 22.37 3.81
C GLN A 471 -40.24 21.85 3.59
N ASP A 472 -40.12 20.75 2.82
CA ASP A 472 -38.86 20.19 2.32
C ASP A 472 -37.77 20.08 3.40
N PHE A 473 -37.96 19.12 4.30
CA PHE A 473 -37.20 18.98 5.53
C PHE A 473 -36.59 17.58 5.70
N ILE A 474 -35.56 17.50 6.53
CA ILE A 474 -34.95 16.26 7.04
C ILE A 474 -35.03 16.27 8.56
N ASP A 475 -35.52 15.16 9.11
CA ASP A 475 -35.69 14.97 10.54
C ASP A 475 -34.71 13.94 11.09
N SER A 476 -34.32 14.17 12.34
CA SER A 476 -33.68 13.17 13.20
C SER A 476 -34.34 13.20 14.57
N ARG A 477 -34.69 12.02 15.10
CA ARG A 477 -35.41 11.89 16.38
C ARG A 477 -34.44 11.62 17.51
N LEU A 478 -34.69 12.21 18.69
CA LEU A 478 -34.03 11.79 19.93
C LEU A 478 -34.18 10.29 20.14
N SER A 479 -33.09 9.63 20.52
CA SER A 479 -33.08 8.21 20.88
C SER A 479 -33.86 7.92 22.17
N ARG A 480 -34.09 8.93 23.02
CA ARG A 480 -34.78 8.78 24.32
C ARG A 480 -35.86 9.84 24.48
N ASP A 481 -36.98 9.41 25.08
CA ASP A 481 -38.07 10.29 25.46
C ASP A 481 -37.81 10.96 26.82
N ILE A 482 -38.33 12.17 27.01
CA ILE A 482 -38.19 13.01 28.20
C ILE A 482 -39.56 13.06 28.91
N SER A 483 -39.61 12.61 30.16
CA SER A 483 -40.84 12.68 30.97
C SER A 483 -40.96 14.04 31.65
N THR A 484 -42.04 14.77 31.37
CA THR A 484 -42.38 15.99 32.11
C THR A 484 -43.22 15.65 33.36
N PHE A 485 -43.13 16.45 34.42
CA PHE A 485 -43.79 16.16 35.70
C PHE A 485 -45.30 15.93 35.57
N SER A 486 -45.84 14.99 36.35
CA SER A 486 -47.28 14.86 36.60
C SER A 486 -47.79 16.04 37.43
N THR A 487 -48.95 16.60 37.07
CA THR A 487 -49.57 17.75 37.75
C THR A 487 -50.27 17.40 39.07
N ASN A 488 -50.19 16.16 39.56
CA ASN A 488 -50.63 15.88 40.91
C ASN A 488 -49.57 16.37 41.90
N GLU A 489 -49.78 17.56 42.46
CA GLU A 489 -48.93 18.14 43.52
C GLU A 489 -48.77 17.18 44.73
N ASN A 490 -49.70 16.23 44.89
CA ASN A 490 -49.70 15.19 45.93
C ASN A 490 -49.11 13.83 45.52
N ALA A 491 -48.77 13.59 44.24
CA ALA A 491 -48.52 12.21 43.78
C ALA A 491 -47.19 11.61 44.24
N GLU A 492 -46.21 12.40 44.67
CA GLU A 492 -44.89 11.89 45.07
C GLU A 492 -44.32 12.71 46.24
N ASN A 493 -44.92 12.51 47.42
CA ASN A 493 -44.39 12.95 48.71
C ASN A 493 -43.59 11.79 49.32
N VAL A 494 -42.27 11.90 49.30
CA VAL A 494 -41.35 10.84 49.73
C VAL A 494 -40.32 11.39 50.71
N GLY A 495 -39.80 10.51 51.54
CA GLY A 495 -38.78 10.84 52.52
C GLY A 495 -38.24 9.60 53.17
N ASN A 496 -37.27 9.78 54.05
CA ASN A 496 -36.78 8.75 54.94
C ASN A 496 -36.16 9.40 56.18
N ILE A 497 -36.40 8.83 57.35
CA ILE A 497 -35.62 9.17 58.54
C ILE A 497 -34.43 8.21 58.56
N ASP A 498 -33.27 8.71 58.18
CA ASP A 498 -32.03 7.94 58.14
C ASP A 498 -31.61 7.53 59.56
N GLU A 499 -31.79 8.42 60.53
CA GLU A 499 -31.34 8.25 61.92
C GLU A 499 -32.28 8.98 62.89
N LEU A 500 -32.70 8.28 63.96
CA LEU A 500 -33.44 8.86 65.08
C LEU A 500 -32.98 8.16 66.37
N ILE A 501 -32.00 8.72 67.07
CA ILE A 501 -31.30 8.06 68.19
C ILE A 501 -31.12 9.02 69.36
N SER A 502 -31.43 8.56 70.57
CA SER A 502 -31.17 9.29 71.82
C SER A 502 -29.79 8.94 72.39
N ASN A 503 -29.02 9.94 72.80
CA ASN A 503 -27.68 9.77 73.42
C ASN A 503 -27.63 10.24 74.89
N GLY A 504 -28.78 10.43 75.53
CA GLY A 504 -28.91 10.89 76.93
C GLY A 504 -28.98 12.41 77.11
N ALA A 505 -28.42 13.22 76.21
CA ALA A 505 -28.51 14.68 76.24
C ALA A 505 -29.32 15.25 75.06
N THR A 506 -29.23 14.62 73.88
CA THR A 506 -29.92 15.01 72.66
C THR A 506 -30.58 13.81 71.98
N LEU A 507 -31.62 14.11 71.19
CA LEU A 507 -32.21 13.24 70.20
C LEU A 507 -31.66 13.67 68.84
N LYS A 508 -30.79 12.85 68.26
CA LYS A 508 -30.24 13.09 66.92
C LYS A 508 -31.24 12.65 65.87
N ALA A 509 -31.59 13.56 64.97
CA ALA A 509 -32.52 13.32 63.86
C ALA A 509 -31.86 13.70 62.53
N ARG A 510 -31.71 12.71 61.64
CA ARG A 510 -31.19 12.89 60.29
C ARG A 510 -32.08 12.19 59.28
N GLY A 511 -32.30 12.81 58.12
CA GLY A 511 -33.14 12.25 57.09
C GLY A 511 -33.26 13.17 55.88
N TRP A 512 -34.27 12.88 55.06
CA TRP A 512 -34.64 13.72 53.93
C TRP A 512 -36.15 13.63 53.65
N HIS A 513 -36.70 14.68 53.06
CA HIS A 513 -38.09 14.77 52.62
C HIS A 513 -38.17 15.59 51.34
N ALA A 514 -38.65 14.98 50.27
CA ALA A 514 -38.81 15.60 48.97
C ALA A 514 -40.26 15.48 48.47
N ALA A 515 -40.82 16.60 48.03
CA ALA A 515 -42.12 16.63 47.36
C ALA A 515 -42.24 17.88 46.48
N ASN A 516 -43.03 17.80 45.42
CA ASN A 516 -43.28 18.96 44.56
C ASN A 516 -44.09 20.06 45.26
N ALA A 517 -45.01 19.69 46.15
CA ALA A 517 -45.80 20.62 46.95
C ALA A 517 -44.98 21.47 47.95
N THR A 518 -43.69 21.18 48.15
CA THR A 518 -42.79 22.02 48.98
C THR A 518 -42.44 23.36 48.33
N LYS A 519 -42.79 23.56 47.06
CA LYS A 519 -42.55 24.82 46.36
C LYS A 519 -43.29 25.98 47.04
N GLY A 520 -42.53 27.04 47.37
CA GLY A 520 -43.05 28.19 48.12
C GLY A 520 -43.17 27.98 49.63
N LYS A 521 -42.77 26.81 50.15
CA LYS A 521 -42.71 26.51 51.59
C LYS A 521 -41.30 26.80 52.12
N GLN A 522 -41.12 27.99 52.69
CA GLN A 522 -39.79 28.48 53.10
C GLN A 522 -39.30 27.95 54.46
N TYR A 523 -40.18 27.30 55.24
CA TYR A 523 -39.83 26.77 56.55
C TYR A 523 -39.90 25.24 56.57
N HIS A 524 -38.93 24.62 57.21
CA HIS A 524 -38.86 23.18 57.43
C HIS A 524 -38.81 22.91 58.94
N PHE A 525 -39.72 22.09 59.43
CA PHE A 525 -39.81 21.68 60.83
C PHE A 525 -39.75 20.16 60.97
N LEU A 526 -39.16 19.71 62.07
CA LEU A 526 -39.35 18.37 62.61
C LEU A 526 -40.33 18.46 63.77
N ILE A 527 -41.47 17.79 63.66
CA ILE A 527 -42.49 17.72 64.69
C ILE A 527 -42.30 16.41 65.46
N LEU A 528 -41.96 16.52 66.74
CA LEU A 528 -41.77 15.40 67.65
C LEU A 528 -43.12 15.02 68.23
N MET A 529 -43.52 13.79 67.93
CA MET A 529 -44.80 13.23 68.31
C MET A 529 -44.57 12.09 69.30
N ASP A 530 -45.37 12.06 70.37
CA ASP A 530 -45.41 10.90 71.25
C ASP A 530 -46.18 9.77 70.56
N ARG A 531 -45.53 8.62 70.40
CA ARG A 531 -46.05 7.45 69.69
C ARG A 531 -47.31 6.86 70.34
N ASN A 532 -47.44 6.98 71.67
CA ASN A 532 -48.54 6.37 72.39
C ASN A 532 -49.80 7.23 72.34
N SER A 533 -49.65 8.55 72.43
CA SER A 533 -50.76 9.49 72.46
C SER A 533 -51.05 10.16 71.10
N ASN A 534 -50.13 10.05 70.14
CA ASN A 534 -50.10 10.81 68.88
C ASN A 534 -50.22 12.33 69.08
N GLN A 535 -49.80 12.83 70.25
CA GLN A 535 -49.76 14.25 70.54
C GLN A 535 -48.41 14.84 70.16
N GLU A 536 -48.45 16.03 69.56
CA GLU A 536 -47.25 16.83 69.36
C GLU A 536 -46.70 17.26 70.72
N ILE A 537 -45.43 16.93 70.96
CA ILE A 537 -44.70 17.37 72.16
C ILE A 537 -43.97 18.69 71.86
N LYS A 538 -43.30 18.74 70.71
CA LYS A 538 -42.46 19.87 70.33
C LYS A 538 -42.26 19.90 68.82
N ARG A 539 -41.98 21.07 68.26
CA ARG A 539 -41.44 21.21 66.91
C ARG A 539 -40.11 21.94 66.91
N VAL A 540 -39.26 21.58 65.98
CA VAL A 540 -37.91 22.14 65.83
C VAL A 540 -37.73 22.59 64.39
N LYS A 541 -37.42 23.87 64.19
CA LYS A 541 -37.09 24.38 62.87
C LYS A 541 -35.73 23.86 62.45
N VAL A 542 -35.61 23.35 61.22
CA VAL A 542 -34.38 22.80 60.67
C VAL A 542 -33.96 23.53 59.40
N THR A 543 -32.66 23.49 59.10
CA THR A 543 -32.09 23.99 57.86
C THR A 543 -31.95 22.82 56.88
N ASN A 544 -32.28 23.06 55.60
CA ASN A 544 -32.11 22.05 54.57
C ASN A 544 -30.64 21.81 54.25
N GLU A 545 -30.27 20.54 54.10
CA GLU A 545 -28.95 20.09 53.65
C GLU A 545 -29.02 19.49 52.24
N LYS A 546 -27.89 19.54 51.53
CA LYS A 546 -27.79 18.98 50.18
C LYS A 546 -27.71 17.45 50.21
N ARG A 547 -28.50 16.78 49.37
CA ARG A 547 -28.55 15.33 49.17
C ARG A 547 -28.45 14.99 47.68
N THR A 548 -27.22 14.78 47.20
CA THR A 548 -26.95 14.44 45.79
C THR A 548 -27.44 13.04 45.43
N ASP A 549 -27.38 12.11 46.38
CA ASP A 549 -27.95 10.77 46.28
C ASP A 549 -29.47 10.81 46.08
N VAL A 550 -30.18 11.66 46.83
CA VAL A 550 -31.63 11.85 46.68
C VAL A 550 -31.96 12.54 45.35
N ARG A 551 -31.17 13.54 44.92
CA ARG A 551 -31.32 14.15 43.58
C ARG A 551 -31.13 13.11 42.46
N ALA A 552 -30.24 12.14 42.62
CA ALA A 552 -30.04 11.09 41.63
C ALA A 552 -31.19 10.07 41.61
N ALA A 553 -31.75 9.72 42.78
CA ALA A 553 -32.83 8.74 42.89
C ALA A 553 -34.20 9.30 42.47
N VAL A 554 -34.50 10.54 42.85
CA VAL A 554 -35.77 11.23 42.55
C VAL A 554 -35.51 12.62 41.96
N PRO A 555 -34.88 12.69 40.76
CA PRO A 555 -34.49 13.96 40.14
C PRO A 555 -35.68 14.84 39.81
N TYR A 556 -36.85 14.23 39.67
CA TYR A 556 -38.11 14.84 39.29
C TYR A 556 -38.87 15.51 40.45
N LEU A 557 -38.30 15.59 41.66
CA LEU A 557 -38.91 16.34 42.76
C LEU A 557 -38.23 17.71 42.97
N TYR A 558 -39.05 18.73 43.21
CA TYR A 558 -38.63 20.14 43.31
C TYR A 558 -37.41 20.34 44.22
N ASN A 559 -37.53 19.92 45.47
CA ASN A 559 -36.51 20.10 46.50
C ASN A 559 -35.55 18.90 46.63
N SER A 560 -35.50 17.92 45.71
CA SER A 560 -34.73 16.68 45.96
C SER A 560 -33.25 16.90 46.26
N LEU A 561 -32.59 17.91 45.65
CA LEU A 561 -31.22 18.27 46.02
C LEU A 561 -31.11 18.89 47.42
N ASN A 562 -32.10 19.66 47.88
CA ASN A 562 -32.08 20.37 49.17
C ASN A 562 -33.13 19.76 50.12
N SER A 563 -33.24 18.44 50.13
CA SER A 563 -34.27 17.69 50.86
C SER A 563 -33.80 17.21 52.23
N GLY A 564 -32.48 17.25 52.50
CA GLY A 564 -31.88 16.69 53.70
C GLY A 564 -32.08 17.55 54.94
N PHE A 565 -31.95 16.93 56.10
CA PHE A 565 -31.81 17.62 57.39
C PHE A 565 -30.96 16.77 58.34
N ASN A 566 -30.24 17.43 59.24
CA ASN A 566 -29.43 16.79 60.26
C ASN A 566 -29.39 17.71 61.49
N THR A 567 -29.95 17.28 62.61
CA THR A 567 -30.06 18.13 63.80
C THR A 567 -29.99 17.32 65.09
N ASP A 568 -29.38 17.92 66.11
CA ASP A 568 -29.39 17.43 67.48
C ASP A 568 -30.42 18.21 68.29
N ILE A 569 -31.44 17.52 68.80
CA ILE A 569 -32.55 18.13 69.53
C ILE A 569 -32.33 17.91 71.04
N PRO A 570 -32.19 18.97 71.86
CA PRO A 570 -32.03 18.82 73.30
C PRO A 570 -33.20 18.06 73.94
N ILE A 571 -32.90 17.04 74.75
CA ILE A 571 -33.91 16.28 75.49
C ILE A 571 -34.33 17.07 76.72
N THR A 572 -35.58 17.53 76.70
CA THR A 572 -36.24 18.21 77.82
C THR A 572 -37.09 17.21 78.62
N ASN A 573 -37.49 17.58 79.85
CA ASN A 573 -38.19 16.65 80.77
C ASN A 573 -39.54 16.13 80.23
N ASP A 574 -40.18 16.88 79.34
CA ASP A 574 -41.39 16.50 78.60
C ASP A 574 -41.16 15.35 77.60
N LEU A 575 -39.93 15.14 77.13
CA LEU A 575 -39.57 14.05 76.21
C LEU A 575 -39.15 12.76 76.92
N LYS A 576 -38.60 12.84 78.14
CA LYS A 576 -38.07 11.69 78.88
C LYS A 576 -39.15 10.64 79.17
N GLY A 577 -38.80 9.37 78.96
CA GLY A 577 -39.69 8.22 79.15
C GLY A 577 -40.70 7.99 78.01
N ARG A 578 -40.67 8.80 76.94
CA ARG A 578 -41.60 8.66 75.80
C ARG A 578 -40.96 7.97 74.60
N TYR A 579 -41.80 7.32 73.81
CA TYR A 579 -41.44 6.86 72.46
C TYR A 579 -41.74 7.98 71.47
N ILE A 580 -40.73 8.54 70.83
CA ILE A 580 -40.87 9.69 69.93
C ILE A 580 -40.71 9.25 68.48
N TYR A 581 -41.65 9.65 67.62
CA TYR A 581 -41.49 9.64 66.16
C TYR A 581 -41.53 11.08 65.63
N VAL A 582 -41.04 11.29 64.41
CA VAL A 582 -40.93 12.63 63.82
C VAL A 582 -41.75 12.75 62.55
N ILE A 583 -42.44 13.88 62.39
CA ILE A 583 -42.99 14.31 61.10
C ILE A 583 -42.07 15.40 60.55
N SER A 584 -41.57 15.22 59.32
CA SER A 584 -40.89 16.27 58.58
C SER A 584 -41.93 17.12 57.86
N ARG A 585 -42.00 18.41 58.18
CA ARG A 585 -43.00 19.34 57.66
C ARG A 585 -42.35 20.48 56.91
N TYR A 586 -42.75 20.68 55.66
CA TYR A 586 -42.52 21.93 54.95
C TYR A 586 -43.75 22.81 55.03
N THR A 587 -43.59 24.10 55.32
CA THR A 587 -44.70 25.07 55.38
C THR A 587 -44.28 26.47 54.92
N SER A 588 -45.26 27.27 54.50
CA SER A 588 -45.13 28.71 54.26
C SER A 588 -45.32 29.55 55.54
N ASP A 589 -45.87 28.96 56.60
CA ASP A 589 -46.13 29.58 57.90
C ASP A 589 -44.90 29.56 58.81
N SER A 590 -44.48 30.73 59.30
CA SER A 590 -43.31 30.87 60.18
C SER A 590 -43.47 30.14 61.51
N ALA A 591 -44.71 29.87 61.93
CA ALA A 591 -45.01 29.12 63.15
C ALA A 591 -45.14 27.60 62.93
N GLY A 592 -45.19 27.11 61.68
CA GLY A 592 -45.32 25.65 61.43
C GLY A 592 -46.75 25.10 61.33
N ASN A 593 -47.80 25.93 61.42
CA ASN A 593 -49.16 25.46 61.75
C ASN A 593 -50.09 25.26 60.55
N LYS A 594 -49.84 25.90 59.42
CA LYS A 594 -50.76 25.91 58.27
C LYS A 594 -50.03 25.56 56.97
N ASP A 595 -50.78 25.27 55.92
CA ASP A 595 -50.24 25.12 54.56
C ASP A 595 -49.00 24.19 54.51
N ALA A 596 -49.17 23.01 55.11
CA ALA A 596 -48.10 22.07 55.42
C ALA A 596 -48.08 20.91 54.42
N VAL A 597 -46.86 20.47 54.09
CA VAL A 597 -46.58 19.20 53.41
C VAL A 597 -45.82 18.34 54.40
N ASP A 598 -46.41 17.22 54.78
CA ASP A 598 -45.91 16.36 55.84
C ASP A 598 -45.42 15.02 55.30
N TYR A 599 -44.24 14.62 55.75
CA TYR A 599 -43.76 13.27 55.61
C TYR A 599 -43.68 12.62 57.00
N LEU A 600 -44.43 11.52 57.17
CA LEU A 600 -44.44 10.75 58.41
C LEU A 600 -43.17 9.90 58.49
N GLY A 601 -42.34 10.16 59.51
CA GLY A 601 -41.10 9.43 59.70
C GLY A 601 -41.29 7.95 60.01
N ASN A 602 -40.41 7.12 59.44
CA ASN A 602 -40.44 5.66 59.55
C ASN A 602 -39.69 5.09 60.77
N ARG A 603 -39.20 5.94 61.68
CA ARG A 603 -38.46 5.54 62.89
C ARG A 603 -39.11 6.05 64.17
N THR A 604 -38.86 5.35 65.26
CA THR A 604 -39.28 5.74 66.62
C THR A 604 -38.12 5.51 67.59
N ALA A 605 -37.91 6.43 68.52
CA ALA A 605 -36.85 6.35 69.53
C ALA A 605 -37.44 6.44 70.95
N LEU A 606 -37.03 5.54 71.85
CA LEU A 606 -37.29 5.70 73.28
C LEU A 606 -36.30 6.72 73.85
N ILE A 607 -36.82 7.75 74.49
CA ILE A 607 -36.03 8.78 75.15
C ILE A 607 -35.80 8.36 76.60
N LYS A 608 -34.56 7.96 76.91
CA LYS A 608 -34.17 7.50 78.25
C LYS A 608 -33.87 8.65 79.20
#